data_AF-D5U4S6-F1
#
_entry.id   AF-D5U4S6-F1
#
_cell.length_a   1.000
_cell.length_b   1.000
_cell.length_c   1.000
_cell.angle_alpha   90.00
_cell.angle_beta   90.00
_cell.angle_gamma   90.00
#
_symmetry.space_group_name_H-M   'P 1'
#
loop_
_entity.id
_entity.type
_entity.pdbx_description
1 polymer ?
#
loop_
_entity_poly.entity_id
_entity_poly.type
_entity_poly.pdbx_seq_one_letter_code
_entity_poly.pdbx_strand_id
1 'polypeptide(L)'
;MAKESITELNKKETSLIEKYIKLKNEEKKNKENIEALKDDVLALLKEHEGKVVHNGYNISMHENTSYQYSEAIVNIETEIKVLKQREVTLQIAKEKQKTEYIKVYELKKEESK
;
A
#
# COMPACT_ATOMS: atom_id res chain seq x y z
N MET A 1 13.76 12.31 23.65
CA MET A 1 12.75 11.42 23.03
C MET A 1 11.39 11.90 23.48
N ALA A 2 10.50 12.26 22.55
CA ALA A 2 9.16 12.71 22.91
C ALA A 2 8.45 11.57 23.64
N LYS A 3 7.92 11.86 24.83
CA LYS A 3 7.03 10.92 25.54
C LYS A 3 5.89 10.60 24.56
N GLU A 4 5.80 9.34 24.13
CA GLU A 4 4.60 8.86 23.45
C GLU A 4 3.43 9.10 24.42
N SER A 5 2.66 10.15 24.13
CA SER A 5 1.42 10.44 24.82
C SER A 5 0.40 9.39 24.36
N ILE A 6 0.46 8.20 24.94
CA ILE A 6 -0.57 7.17 24.78
C ILE A 6 -1.82 7.75 25.43
N THR A 7 -2.75 8.23 24.61
CA THR A 7 -4.05 8.69 25.09
C THR A 7 -4.87 7.45 25.42
N GLU A 8 -5.42 7.37 26.63
CA GLU A 8 -6.36 6.31 26.98
C GLU A 8 -7.62 6.47 26.13
N LEU A 9 -7.91 5.44 25.32
CA LEU A 9 -9.13 5.39 24.51
C LEU A 9 -10.33 5.06 25.39
N ASN A 10 -11.47 5.70 25.13
CA ASN A 10 -12.72 5.31 25.75
C ASN A 10 -13.24 3.99 25.17
N LYS A 11 -14.23 3.37 25.83
CA LYS A 11 -14.78 2.06 25.40
C LYS A 11 -15.25 2.00 23.94
N LYS A 12 -15.82 3.09 23.41
CA LYS A 12 -16.30 3.14 22.02
C LYS A 12 -15.13 3.24 21.04
N GLU A 13 -14.14 4.06 21.36
CA GLU A 13 -12.91 4.20 20.59
C GLU A 13 -12.11 2.90 20.56
N THR A 14 -11.93 2.25 21.70
CA THR A 14 -11.27 0.94 21.80
C THR A 14 -11.96 -0.10 20.91
N SER A 15 -13.28 -0.23 21.02
CA SER A 15 -14.05 -1.18 20.19
C SER A 15 -13.92 -0.90 18.69
N LEU A 16 -13.89 0.38 18.29
CA LEU A 16 -13.71 0.77 16.89
C LEU A 16 -12.30 0.41 16.39
N ILE A 17 -11.26 0.72 17.16
CA ILE A 17 -9.87 0.43 16.81
C ILE A 17 -9.63 -1.09 16.76
N GLU A 18 -10.15 -1.86 17.71
CA GLU A 18 -10.07 -3.32 17.71
C GLU A 18 -10.74 -3.93 16.48
N LYS A 19 -11.96 -3.47 16.14
CA LYS A 19 -12.67 -3.90 14.92
C LYS A 19 -11.85 -3.58 13.67
N TYR A 20 -11.27 -2.39 13.61
CA TYR A 20 -10.43 -1.98 12.49
C TYR A 20 -9.17 -2.84 12.35
N ILE A 21 -8.44 -3.08 13.44
CA ILE A 21 -7.25 -3.95 13.44
C ILE A 21 -7.60 -5.36 12.97
N LYS A 22 -8.71 -5.92 13.47
CA LYS A 22 -9.19 -7.25 13.04
C LYS A 22 -9.40 -7.30 11.53
N LEU A 23 -10.10 -6.32 10.96
CA LEU A 23 -10.35 -6.24 9.52
C LEU A 23 -9.05 -6.08 8.73
N LYS A 24 -8.07 -5.29 9.20
CA LYS A 24 -6.75 -5.18 8.53
C LYS A 24 -5.98 -6.49 8.54
N ASN A 25 -6.09 -7.29 9.60
CA ASN A 25 -5.46 -8.61 9.67
C ASN A 25 -6.14 -9.61 8.73
N GLU A 26 -7.47 -9.58 8.64
CA GLU A 26 -8.23 -10.37 7.66
C GLU A 26 -7.88 -9.96 6.22
N GLU A 27 -7.78 -8.66 5.94
CA GLU A 27 -7.33 -8.14 4.64
C GLU A 27 -5.94 -8.65 4.27
N LYS A 28 -4.99 -8.61 5.21
CA LYS A 28 -3.63 -9.14 5.01
C LYS A 28 -3.65 -10.63 4.67
N LYS A 29 -4.37 -11.43 5.46
CA LYS A 29 -4.52 -12.87 5.23
C LYS A 29 -5.17 -13.18 3.88
N ASN A 30 -6.23 -12.45 3.53
CA ASN A 30 -6.90 -12.62 2.24
C ASN A 30 -5.99 -12.25 1.07
N LYS A 31 -5.20 -11.18 1.21
CA LYS A 31 -4.21 -10.80 0.19
C LYS A 31 -3.17 -11.91 -0.03
N GLU A 32 -2.65 -12.50 1.05
CA GLU A 32 -1.71 -13.63 0.97
C GLU A 32 -2.36 -14.85 0.29
N ASN A 33 -3.61 -15.18 0.64
CA ASN A 33 -4.35 -16.27 0.00
C ASN A 33 -4.61 -16.02 -1.49
N ILE A 34 -4.97 -14.78 -1.88
CA ILE A 34 -5.19 -14.41 -3.28
C ILE A 34 -3.88 -14.52 -4.07
N GLU A 35 -2.76 -14.06 -3.50
CA GLU A 35 -1.44 -14.17 -4.16
C GLU A 35 -1.05 -15.64 -4.36
N ALA A 36 -1.37 -16.52 -3.40
CA ALA A 36 -1.11 -17.95 -3.53
C ALA A 36 -1.90 -18.63 -4.68
N LEU A 37 -3.06 -18.09 -5.05
CA LEU A 37 -3.90 -18.60 -6.16
C LEU A 37 -3.57 -17.94 -7.51
N LYS A 38 -2.72 -16.93 -7.52
CA LYS A 38 -2.50 -16.06 -8.68
C LYS A 38 -2.02 -16.81 -9.91
N ASP A 39 -1.03 -17.70 -9.75
CA ASP A 39 -0.46 -18.43 -10.88
C ASP A 39 -1.47 -19.41 -11.48
N ASP A 40 -2.27 -20.08 -10.64
CA ASP A 40 -3.34 -20.98 -11.07
C ASP A 40 -4.44 -20.22 -11.84
N VAL A 41 -4.86 -19.05 -11.33
CA VAL A 41 -5.85 -18.19 -12.00
C VAL A 41 -5.29 -17.65 -13.32
N LEU A 42 -4.02 -17.25 -13.37
CA LEU A 42 -3.38 -16.80 -14.61
C LEU A 42 -3.26 -17.93 -15.64
N ALA A 43 -2.94 -19.15 -15.21
CA ALA A 43 -2.90 -20.32 -16.10
C ALA A 43 -4.29 -20.58 -16.71
N LEU A 44 -5.34 -20.58 -15.89
CA LEU A 44 -6.72 -20.71 -16.34
C LEU A 44 -7.09 -19.60 -17.33
N LEU A 45 -6.77 -18.33 -17.02
CA LEU A 45 -7.06 -17.23 -17.94
C LEU A 45 -6.33 -17.40 -19.28
N LYS A 46 -5.07 -17.86 -19.29
CA LYS A 46 -4.32 -18.11 -20.53
C LYS A 46 -4.97 -19.20 -21.41
N GLU A 47 -5.55 -20.23 -20.81
CA GLU A 47 -6.31 -21.27 -21.53
C GLU A 47 -7.61 -20.71 -22.15
N HIS A 48 -8.14 -19.62 -21.59
CA HIS A 48 -9.37 -18.96 -22.03
C HIS A 48 -9.10 -17.58 -22.68
N GLU A 49 -8.07 -17.49 -23.54
CA GLU A 49 -7.75 -16.27 -24.32
C GLU A 49 -7.56 -15.00 -23.46
N GLY A 50 -7.12 -15.17 -22.22
CA GLY A 50 -6.86 -14.10 -21.27
C GLY A 50 -8.10 -13.52 -20.58
N LYS A 51 -9.29 -14.11 -20.75
CA LYS A 51 -10.54 -13.54 -20.20
C LYS A 51 -11.59 -14.61 -19.84
N VAL A 52 -12.20 -14.46 -18.66
CA VAL A 52 -13.31 -15.30 -18.20
C VAL A 52 -14.43 -14.44 -17.60
N VAL A 53 -15.68 -14.79 -17.89
CA VAL A 53 -16.85 -14.26 -17.19
C VAL A 53 -17.40 -15.34 -16.28
N HIS A 54 -17.45 -15.08 -14.98
CA HIS A 54 -17.97 -16.03 -13.99
C HIS A 54 -18.73 -15.29 -12.89
N ASN A 55 -19.94 -15.76 -12.57
CA ASN A 55 -20.81 -15.19 -11.53
C ASN A 55 -21.01 -13.66 -11.62
N GLY A 56 -21.13 -13.13 -12.85
CA GLY A 56 -21.31 -11.69 -13.08
C GLY A 56 -20.03 -10.85 -13.00
N TYR A 57 -18.87 -11.46 -12.75
CA TYR A 57 -17.56 -10.81 -12.78
C TYR A 57 -16.85 -11.06 -14.11
N ASN A 58 -16.23 -10.02 -14.65
CA ASN A 58 -15.32 -10.11 -15.78
C ASN A 58 -13.89 -10.10 -15.24
N ILE A 59 -13.16 -11.18 -15.49
CA ILE A 59 -11.78 -11.37 -15.03
C ILE A 59 -10.91 -11.40 -16.29
N SER A 60 -9.98 -10.47 -16.40
CA SER A 60 -9.08 -10.35 -17.54
C SER A 60 -7.63 -10.20 -17.12
N MET A 61 -6.75 -10.79 -17.91
CA MET A 61 -5.31 -10.64 -17.75
C MET A 61 -4.87 -9.27 -18.28
N HIS A 62 -3.98 -8.61 -17.54
CA HIS A 62 -3.35 -7.36 -17.95
C HIS A 62 -1.84 -7.47 -17.71
N GLU A 63 -1.07 -6.99 -18.67
CA GLU A 63 0.38 -6.95 -18.60
C GLU A 63 0.84 -5.51 -18.33
N ASN A 64 1.84 -5.35 -17.48
CA ASN A 64 2.50 -4.09 -17.25
C ASN A 64 4.01 -4.31 -17.28
N THR A 65 4.72 -3.47 -18.04
CA THR A 65 6.18 -3.55 -18.18
C THR A 65 6.81 -2.36 -17.47
N SER A 66 7.60 -2.65 -16.44
CA SER A 66 8.47 -1.66 -15.80
C SER A 66 9.88 -1.76 -16.38
N TYR A 67 10.54 -0.63 -16.59
CA TYR A 67 11.90 -0.56 -17.13
C TYR A 67 12.92 -0.31 -16.03
N GLN A 68 14.10 -0.93 -16.16
CA GLN A 68 15.28 -0.52 -15.42
C GLN A 68 15.99 0.58 -16.23
N TYR A 69 16.10 1.77 -15.65
CA TYR A 69 16.75 2.91 -16.29
C TYR A 69 18.24 2.97 -16.01
N SER A 70 18.98 3.66 -16.88
CA SER A 70 20.41 3.91 -16.70
C SER A 70 20.67 4.85 -15.51
N GLU A 71 21.89 4.80 -14.96
CA GLU A 71 22.31 5.69 -13.88
C GLU A 71 22.08 7.18 -14.20
N ALA A 72 22.30 7.58 -15.45
CA ALA A 72 22.06 8.95 -15.90
C ALA A 72 20.60 9.38 -15.71
N ILE A 73 19.63 8.53 -16.03
CA ILE A 73 18.20 8.81 -15.84
C ILE A 73 17.86 8.82 -14.35
N VAL A 74 18.36 7.85 -13.58
CA VAL A 74 18.15 7.79 -12.13
C VAL A 74 18.67 9.06 -11.43
N ASN A 75 19.80 9.60 -11.89
CA ASN A 75 20.36 10.85 -11.39
C ASN A 75 19.44 12.04 -11.70
N ILE A 76 18.92 12.14 -12.93
CA ILE A 76 17.96 13.18 -13.31
C ILE A 76 16.68 13.09 -12.47
N GLU A 77 16.14 11.89 -12.26
CA GLU A 77 14.96 11.68 -11.39
C GLU A 77 15.23 12.15 -9.96
N THR A 78 16.44 11.90 -9.46
CA THR A 78 16.89 12.36 -8.14
C THR A 78 16.98 13.88 -8.08
N GLU A 79 17.58 14.53 -9.09
CA GLU A 79 17.64 15.99 -9.18
C GLU A 79 16.24 16.62 -9.23
N ILE A 80 15.33 16.07 -10.04
CA ILE A 80 13.93 16.52 -10.11
C ILE A 80 13.26 16.41 -8.73
N LYS A 81 13.49 15.33 -7.99
CA LYS A 81 12.96 15.16 -6.64
C LYS A 81 13.46 16.23 -5.69
N VAL A 82 14.76 16.57 -5.75
CA VAL A 82 15.36 17.65 -4.95
C VAL A 82 14.75 19.01 -5.31
N LEU A 83 14.61 19.30 -6.61
CA LEU A 83 14.00 20.55 -7.09
C LEU A 83 12.54 20.69 -6.62
N LYS A 84 11.74 19.63 -6.71
CA LYS A 84 10.37 19.61 -6.17
C LYS A 84 10.33 19.93 -4.68
N GLN A 85 11.22 19.33 -3.88
CA GLN A 85 11.30 19.61 -2.45
C GLN A 85 11.71 21.07 -2.18
N ARG A 86 12.62 21.61 -2.98
CA ARG A 86 13.05 23.01 -2.88
C ARG A 86 11.88 23.97 -3.14
N GLU A 87 11.04 23.71 -4.13
CA GLU A 87 9.85 24.55 -4.38
C GLU A 87 8.86 24.53 -3.21
N VAL A 88 8.68 23.38 -2.56
CA VAL A 88 7.85 23.28 -1.33
C VAL A 88 8.45 24.14 -0.22
N THR A 89 9.75 24.00 0.04
CA THR A 89 10.44 24.79 1.09
C THR A 89 10.39 26.28 0.83
N LEU A 90 10.51 26.71 -0.43
CA LEU A 90 10.44 28.12 -0.83
C LEU A 90 9.00 28.64 -0.95
N GLN A 91 7.99 27.83 -0.63
CA GLN A 91 6.56 28.16 -0.73
C GLN A 91 6.13 28.60 -2.15
N ILE A 92 6.85 28.13 -3.16
CA ILE A 92 6.52 28.33 -4.58
C ILE A 92 5.47 27.29 -5.01
N ALA A 93 5.64 26.04 -4.54
CA ALA A 93 4.69 24.98 -4.80
C ALA A 93 3.35 25.25 -4.09
N LYS A 94 2.24 24.99 -4.79
CA LYS A 94 0.88 25.11 -4.24
C LYS A 94 0.30 23.72 -3.99
N GLU A 95 -0.36 23.56 -2.84
CA GLU A 95 -1.07 22.32 -2.53
C GLU A 95 -2.20 22.11 -3.54
N LYS A 96 -2.13 21.00 -4.28
CA LYS A 96 -3.16 20.61 -5.25
C LYS A 96 -4.23 19.72 -4.63
N GLN A 97 -3.81 18.82 -3.75
CA GLN A 97 -4.67 17.85 -3.07
C GLN A 97 -3.92 17.33 -1.83
N LYS A 98 -4.65 17.16 -0.73
CA LYS A 98 -4.19 16.44 0.46
C LYS A 98 -5.08 15.23 0.71
N THR A 99 -4.43 14.10 0.97
CA THR A 99 -5.09 12.84 1.33
C THR A 99 -4.51 12.37 2.65
N GLU A 100 -5.39 12.00 3.59
CA GLU A 100 -5.01 11.41 4.86
C GLU A 100 -5.22 9.89 4.79
N TYR A 101 -4.31 9.11 5.37
CA TYR A 101 -4.36 7.64 5.32
C TYR A 101 -3.98 7.05 6.68
N ILE A 102 -4.51 5.85 6.95
CA ILE A 102 -4.27 5.10 8.19
C ILE A 102 -3.18 4.07 7.94
N LYS A 103 -2.15 4.06 8.79
CA LYS A 103 -1.09 3.04 8.78
C LYS A 103 -1.04 2.32 10.13
N VAL A 104 -1.14 0.99 10.09
CA VAL A 104 -1.10 0.12 11.27
C VAL A 104 0.22 -0.63 11.28
N TYR A 105 0.90 -0.66 12.42
CA TYR A 105 2.10 -1.44 12.64
C TYR A 105 1.94 -2.27 13.90
N GLU A 106 2.45 -3.49 13.88
CA GLU A 106 2.64 -4.26 15.09
C GLU A 106 3.88 -3.73 15.81
N LEU A 107 3.74 -3.38 17.09
CA LEU A 107 4.88 -3.10 17.93
C LEU A 107 5.67 -4.39 18.12
N LYS A 108 6.94 -4.40 17.71
CA LYS A 108 7.84 -5.50 18.05
C LYS A 108 7.93 -5.55 19.58
N LYS A 109 7.65 -6.71 20.18
CA LYS A 109 8.03 -6.93 21.57
C LYS A 109 9.54 -6.79 21.64
N GLU A 110 10.05 -5.89 22.48
CA GLU A 110 11.45 -5.96 22.86
C GLU A 110 11.67 -7.34 23.48
N GLU A 111 12.58 -8.13 22.91
CA GLU A 111 13.08 -9.32 23.58
C GLU A 111 13.82 -8.85 24.84
N SER A 112 13.11 -8.86 25.97
CA SER A 112 13.72 -8.69 27.28
C SER A 112 14.70 -9.85 27.50
N LYS A 113 16.00 -9.59 27.34
CA LYS A 113 17.07 -10.46 27.82
C LYS A 113 17.29 -10.26 29.32
#